data_AF-A0A5A7RTU5-F1
#
_entry.id   AF-A0A5A7RTU5-F1
#
_cell.length_a   1.000
_cell.length_b   1.000
_cell.length_c   1.000
_cell.angle_alpha   90.00
_cell.angle_beta   90.00
_cell.angle_gamma   90.00
#
_symmetry.space_group_name_H-M   'P 1'
#
loop_
_entity.id
_entity.type
_entity.pdbx_description
1 polymer ?
#
loop_
_entity_poly.entity_id
_entity_poly.type
_entity_poly.pdbx_seq_one_letter_code
_entity_poly.pdbx_strand_id
1 'polypeptide(L)'
;MTHIDADGITAGCIAYQTLQRLGKECSIEFVKQLDESVLTRLKDENYELVWFTDLGSNISTGYPEINKVITDHHTCSIESNQRFHLNPHLFNLDGGFEISGAGVTYLVSKTIDKKNMDLSQLAVVGACGDLQDRKYNKLSGLNRNILDDGESVGVVKAKIDIRYFGRETRPVYKLLQYASDPVIPGLSGRESACISFLQEHGIKMKDGDNWRCWVDLSKAERRVVISNIARVFLSKGFGYKTVKRIIGEIYLLEQEEEGTEVHDAKEYA
;
A
#
# COMPACT_ATOMS: atom_id res chain seq x y z
N MET A 1 -8.33 -12.30 12.43
CA MET A 1 -9.41 -11.40 12.00
C MET A 1 -8.78 -10.10 11.54
N THR A 2 -9.19 -9.58 10.40
CA THR A 2 -8.49 -8.45 9.78
C THR A 2 -9.45 -7.49 9.08
N HIS A 3 -9.01 -6.26 8.82
CA HIS A 3 -9.78 -5.29 8.05
C HIS A 3 -9.88 -5.69 6.56
N ILE A 4 -10.87 -5.16 5.83
CA ILE A 4 -11.18 -5.61 4.45
C ILE A 4 -10.49 -4.82 3.33
N ASP A 5 -9.74 -3.77 3.66
CA ASP A 5 -8.98 -3.01 2.66
C ASP A 5 -7.62 -3.67 2.37
N ALA A 6 -6.80 -3.04 1.52
CA ALA A 6 -5.50 -3.58 1.13
C ALA A 6 -4.56 -3.79 2.33
N ASP A 7 -4.56 -2.88 3.30
CA ASP A 7 -3.70 -2.99 4.48
C ASP A 7 -4.16 -4.16 5.36
N GLY A 8 -5.45 -4.27 5.66
CA GLY A 8 -6.01 -5.39 6.38
C GLY A 8 -5.85 -6.73 5.64
N ILE A 9 -6.08 -6.77 4.33
CA ILE A 9 -5.94 -8.01 3.56
C ILE A 9 -4.50 -8.50 3.61
N THR A 10 -3.54 -7.61 3.33
CA THR A 10 -2.13 -7.98 3.36
C THR A 10 -1.64 -8.32 4.77
N ALA A 11 -2.08 -7.58 5.81
CA ALA A 11 -1.80 -7.90 7.21
C ALA A 11 -2.29 -9.29 7.60
N GLY A 12 -3.53 -9.62 7.26
CA GLY A 12 -4.12 -10.93 7.50
C GLY A 12 -3.38 -12.04 6.76
N CYS A 13 -3.00 -11.82 5.49
CA CYS A 13 -2.19 -12.77 4.72
C CYS A 13 -0.82 -13.01 5.35
N ILE A 14 -0.14 -11.96 5.84
CA ILE A 14 1.13 -12.08 6.57
C ILE A 14 0.95 -12.93 7.83
N ALA A 15 -0.06 -12.64 8.65
CA ALA A 15 -0.35 -13.41 9.85
C ALA A 15 -0.69 -14.88 9.52
N TYR A 16 -1.52 -15.11 8.51
CA TYR A 16 -1.90 -16.44 8.06
C TYR A 16 -0.69 -17.25 7.59
N GLN A 17 0.15 -16.70 6.71
CA GLN A 17 1.36 -17.38 6.25
C GLN A 17 2.34 -17.66 7.39
N THR A 18 2.45 -16.73 8.35
CA THR A 18 3.27 -16.92 9.56
C THR A 18 2.78 -18.12 10.36
N LEU A 19 1.48 -18.21 10.63
CA LEU A 19 0.87 -19.29 11.39
C LEU A 19 0.95 -20.64 10.64
N GLN A 20 0.76 -20.64 9.32
CA GLN A 20 0.95 -21.82 8.47
C GLN A 20 2.39 -22.33 8.53
N ARG A 21 3.39 -21.43 8.47
CA ARG A 21 4.82 -21.80 8.60
C ARG A 21 5.16 -22.36 9.98
N LEU A 22 4.42 -21.96 11.02
CA LEU A 22 4.51 -22.53 12.36
C LEU A 22 3.74 -23.85 12.54
N GLY A 23 3.07 -24.35 11.49
CA GLY A 23 2.26 -25.57 11.53
C GLY A 23 1.00 -25.42 12.37
N LYS A 24 0.41 -24.22 12.44
CA LYS A 24 -0.82 -23.95 13.20
C LYS A 24 -2.05 -24.05 12.30
N GLU A 25 -3.06 -24.78 12.77
CA GLU A 25 -4.40 -24.73 12.18
C GLU A 25 -5.01 -23.36 12.46
N CYS A 26 -5.33 -22.62 11.40
CA CYS A 26 -5.87 -21.27 11.49
C CYS A 26 -6.78 -20.96 10.30
N SER A 27 -7.68 -20.01 10.51
CA SER A 27 -8.53 -19.41 9.48
C SER A 27 -8.33 -17.89 9.47
N ILE A 28 -8.68 -17.27 8.35
CA ILE A 28 -8.69 -15.82 8.20
C ILE A 28 -10.13 -15.37 7.95
N GLU A 29 -10.50 -14.28 8.61
CA GLU A 29 -11.79 -13.62 8.42
C GLU A 29 -11.56 -12.12 8.24
N PHE A 30 -12.15 -11.56 7.18
CA PHE A 30 -12.08 -10.14 6.83
C PHE A 30 -13.38 -9.46 7.27
N VAL A 31 -13.28 -8.40 8.05
CA VAL A 31 -14.41 -7.63 8.58
C VAL A 31 -14.26 -6.15 8.28
N LYS A 32 -15.40 -5.46 8.09
CA LYS A 32 -15.41 -3.99 7.92
C LYS A 32 -15.05 -3.25 9.20
N GLN A 33 -15.46 -3.78 10.33
CA GLN A 33 -15.25 -3.20 11.65
C GLN A 33 -15.50 -4.27 12.71
N LEU A 34 -14.95 -4.05 13.91
CA LEU A 34 -15.26 -4.84 15.10
C LEU A 34 -16.50 -4.29 15.79
N ASP A 35 -17.68 -4.72 15.35
CA ASP A 35 -18.93 -4.42 16.04
C ASP A 35 -19.26 -5.44 17.14
N GLU A 36 -20.27 -5.13 17.96
CA GLU A 36 -20.70 -6.01 19.05
C GLU A 36 -21.13 -7.39 18.57
N SER A 37 -21.66 -7.51 17.36
CA SER A 37 -22.10 -8.80 16.82
C SER A 37 -20.91 -9.70 16.51
N VAL A 38 -19.85 -9.14 15.91
CA VAL A 38 -18.58 -9.84 15.67
C VAL A 38 -17.94 -10.24 16.99
N LEU A 39 -17.87 -9.33 17.96
CA LEU A 39 -17.24 -9.61 19.25
C LEU A 39 -18.02 -10.64 20.07
N THR A 40 -19.36 -10.61 20.04
CA THR A 40 -20.19 -11.62 20.71
C THR A 40 -19.97 -12.99 20.08
N ARG A 41 -20.00 -13.08 18.74
CA ARG A 41 -19.73 -14.33 18.03
C ARG A 41 -18.34 -14.89 18.34
N LEU A 42 -17.31 -14.05 18.41
CA LEU A 42 -15.96 -14.51 18.76
C LEU A 42 -15.87 -15.11 20.17
N LYS A 43 -16.66 -14.60 21.13
CA LYS A 43 -16.75 -15.21 22.48
C LYS A 43 -17.40 -16.59 22.42
N ASP A 44 -18.46 -16.72 21.64
CA ASP A 44 -19.21 -17.97 21.50
C ASP A 44 -18.39 -19.03 20.75
N GLU A 45 -17.64 -18.63 19.73
CA GLU A 45 -16.73 -19.50 18.97
C GLU A 45 -15.51 -19.94 19.81
N ASN A 46 -15.13 -19.15 20.83
CA ASN A 46 -14.13 -19.48 21.84
C ASN A 46 -12.82 -20.05 21.28
N TYR A 47 -12.26 -19.36 20.27
CA TYR A 47 -10.94 -19.71 19.71
C TYR A 47 -9.86 -19.65 20.79
N GLU A 48 -8.87 -20.55 20.69
CA GLU A 48 -7.69 -20.54 21.58
C GLU A 48 -6.96 -19.20 21.54
N LEU A 49 -6.86 -18.59 20.36
CA LEU A 49 -6.23 -17.28 20.15
C LEU A 49 -6.83 -16.59 18.93
N VAL A 50 -7.11 -15.29 19.05
CA VAL A 50 -7.49 -14.43 17.92
C VAL A 50 -6.39 -13.39 17.68
N TRP A 51 -5.77 -13.44 16.50
CA TRP A 51 -4.88 -12.38 16.04
C TRP A 51 -5.70 -11.34 15.26
N PHE A 52 -5.84 -10.15 15.82
CA PHE A 52 -6.43 -8.97 15.19
C PHE A 52 -5.34 -8.19 14.46
N THR A 53 -5.49 -8.04 13.15
CA THR A 53 -4.52 -7.34 12.29
C THR A 53 -5.21 -6.17 11.61
N ASP A 54 -4.58 -5.00 11.64
CA ASP A 54 -5.14 -3.75 11.08
C ASP A 54 -6.49 -3.30 11.67
N LEU A 55 -6.78 -3.78 12.87
CA LEU A 55 -7.90 -3.38 13.70
C LEU A 55 -7.70 -3.90 15.12
N GLY A 56 -8.54 -3.45 16.05
CA GLY A 56 -8.62 -4.01 17.39
C GLY A 56 -7.97 -3.19 18.49
N SER A 57 -7.30 -2.06 18.20
CA SER A 57 -6.78 -1.17 19.25
C SER A 57 -7.86 -0.75 20.27
N ASN A 58 -9.11 -0.58 19.81
CA ASN A 58 -10.26 -0.20 20.64
C ASN A 58 -10.72 -1.30 21.62
N ILE A 59 -10.42 -2.57 21.34
CA ILE A 59 -10.78 -3.71 22.21
C ILE A 59 -9.60 -4.20 23.06
N SER A 60 -8.47 -3.49 23.04
CA SER A 60 -7.25 -3.85 23.80
C SER A 60 -7.51 -4.00 25.29
N THR A 61 -8.31 -3.12 25.91
CA THR A 61 -8.66 -3.12 27.34
C THR A 61 -9.97 -3.86 27.66
N GLY A 62 -10.86 -4.00 26.68
CA GLY A 62 -12.13 -4.72 26.83
C GLY A 62 -11.99 -6.22 26.60
N TYR A 63 -13.08 -6.97 26.69
CA TYR A 63 -13.18 -8.36 26.22
C TYR A 63 -12.02 -9.29 26.67
N PRO A 64 -11.70 -9.39 27.97
CA PRO A 64 -10.62 -10.24 28.49
C PRO A 64 -10.85 -11.74 28.24
N GLU A 65 -12.09 -12.15 27.99
CA GLU A 65 -12.48 -13.51 27.63
C GLU A 65 -11.99 -13.93 26.24
N ILE A 66 -11.68 -12.98 25.35
CA ILE A 66 -11.07 -13.26 24.05
C ILE A 66 -9.56 -13.23 24.23
N ASN A 67 -8.92 -14.41 24.19
CA ASN A 67 -7.46 -14.48 24.16
C ASN A 67 -6.96 -13.89 22.82
N LYS A 68 -6.18 -12.81 22.88
CA LYS A 68 -5.92 -11.98 21.70
C LYS A 68 -4.52 -11.41 21.61
N VAL A 69 -4.08 -11.25 20.36
CA VAL A 69 -2.95 -10.42 19.94
C VAL A 69 -3.49 -9.36 18.99
N ILE A 70 -3.03 -8.12 19.12
CA ILE A 70 -3.44 -7.00 18.28
C ILE A 70 -2.19 -6.40 17.62
N THR A 71 -2.16 -6.35 16.29
CA THR A 71 -1.17 -5.61 15.50
C THR A 71 -1.90 -4.60 14.62
N ASP A 72 -1.87 -3.34 15.06
CA ASP A 72 -2.70 -2.27 14.51
C ASP A 72 -1.89 -0.97 14.48
N HIS A 73 -2.30 -0.02 13.64
CA HIS A 73 -1.64 1.27 13.43
C HIS A 73 -2.56 2.47 13.67
N HIS A 74 -3.86 2.23 13.86
CA HIS A 74 -4.84 3.29 14.14
C HIS A 74 -4.51 4.03 15.44
N THR A 75 -4.88 5.32 15.50
CA THR A 75 -4.71 6.13 16.70
C THR A 75 -5.40 5.48 17.90
N CYS A 76 -4.67 5.37 19.02
CA CYS A 76 -5.15 4.75 20.24
C CYS A 76 -4.78 5.59 21.47
N SER A 77 -5.50 5.40 22.58
CA SER A 77 -5.18 6.05 23.85
C SER A 77 -4.00 5.35 24.52
N ILE A 78 -3.25 6.04 25.38
CA ILE A 78 -2.17 5.41 26.15
C ILE A 78 -2.68 4.29 27.08
N GLU A 79 -3.94 4.35 27.49
CA GLU A 79 -4.60 3.32 28.30
C GLU A 79 -4.75 1.98 27.54
N SER A 80 -4.72 2.03 26.20
CA SER A 80 -4.70 0.84 25.35
C SER A 80 -3.38 0.05 25.42
N ASN A 81 -2.36 0.56 26.13
CA ASN A 81 -1.08 -0.13 26.30
C ASN A 81 -1.23 -1.37 27.18
N GLN A 82 -1.61 -2.47 26.53
CA GLN A 82 -1.85 -3.76 27.13
C GLN A 82 -0.86 -4.79 26.61
N ARG A 83 -0.69 -5.87 27.37
CA ARG A 83 0.12 -7.00 26.93
C ARG A 83 -0.47 -7.56 25.62
N PHE A 84 0.40 -7.83 24.65
CA PHE A 84 0.04 -8.34 23.31
C PHE A 84 -0.73 -7.35 22.41
N HIS A 85 -0.68 -6.06 22.72
CA HIS A 85 -1.07 -5.00 21.80
C HIS A 85 0.18 -4.29 21.27
N LEU A 86 0.47 -4.48 19.98
CA LEU A 86 1.53 -3.76 19.28
C LEU A 86 0.89 -2.68 18.40
N ASN A 87 1.11 -1.43 18.76
CA ASN A 87 0.67 -0.27 18.00
C ASN A 87 1.72 0.85 18.05
N PRO A 88 2.13 1.42 16.90
CA PRO A 88 3.19 2.43 16.80
C PRO A 88 2.94 3.67 17.67
N HIS A 89 1.69 4.08 17.86
CA HIS A 89 1.36 5.26 18.66
C HIS A 89 1.76 5.12 20.14
N LEU A 90 1.80 3.89 20.67
CA LEU A 90 2.28 3.61 22.02
C LEU A 90 3.80 3.80 22.19
N PHE A 91 4.52 3.96 21.07
CA PHE A 91 5.97 4.15 21.01
C PHE A 91 6.36 5.52 20.42
N ASN A 92 5.43 6.48 20.40
CA ASN A 92 5.60 7.82 19.81
C ASN A 92 5.93 7.81 18.31
N LEU A 93 5.42 6.83 17.57
CA LEU A 93 5.49 6.77 16.11
C LEU A 93 4.12 7.12 15.51
N ASP A 94 4.12 7.65 14.29
CA ASP A 94 2.89 8.01 13.57
C ASP A 94 2.42 6.87 12.65
N GLY A 95 1.37 6.16 13.07
CA GLY A 95 0.75 5.09 12.29
C GLY A 95 0.13 5.55 10.96
N GLY A 96 -0.04 6.86 10.71
CA GLY A 96 -0.56 7.37 9.45
C GLY A 96 0.47 7.48 8.32
N PHE A 97 1.78 7.31 8.59
CA PHE A 97 2.80 7.35 7.53
C PHE A 97 4.10 6.59 7.82
N GLU A 98 4.37 6.21 9.07
CA GLU A 98 5.62 5.52 9.43
C GLU A 98 5.51 4.00 9.39
N ILE A 99 4.31 3.44 9.59
CA ILE A 99 4.02 2.01 9.49
C ILE A 99 2.51 1.75 9.38
N SER A 100 2.12 0.78 8.54
CA SER A 100 0.73 0.35 8.35
C SER A 100 0.38 -0.86 9.22
N GLY A 101 -0.88 -1.27 9.28
CA GLY A 101 -1.32 -2.50 9.95
C GLY A 101 -0.59 -3.75 9.42
N ALA A 102 -0.40 -3.85 8.11
CA ALA A 102 0.42 -4.89 7.48
C ALA A 102 1.89 -4.79 7.91
N GLY A 103 2.43 -3.57 8.01
CA GLY A 103 3.78 -3.35 8.50
C GLY A 103 3.97 -3.80 9.95
N VAL A 104 3.04 -3.45 10.84
CA VAL A 104 3.09 -3.87 12.26
C VAL A 104 3.00 -5.39 12.38
N THR A 105 2.13 -6.01 11.60
CA THR A 105 1.97 -7.48 11.54
C THR A 105 3.23 -8.15 11.01
N TYR A 106 3.87 -7.57 9.99
CA TYR A 106 5.15 -8.03 9.45
C TYR A 106 6.27 -7.98 10.48
N LEU A 107 6.36 -6.94 11.31
CA LEU A 107 7.39 -6.87 12.36
C LEU A 107 7.29 -8.04 13.34
N VAL A 108 6.06 -8.44 13.72
CA VAL A 108 5.85 -9.64 14.53
C VAL A 108 6.26 -10.89 13.76
N SER A 109 5.83 -11.02 12.50
CA SER A 109 6.15 -12.16 11.63
C SER A 109 7.66 -12.38 11.47
N LYS A 110 8.42 -11.33 11.15
CA LYS A 110 9.89 -11.37 11.01
C LYS A 110 10.58 -11.69 12.33
N THR A 111 10.02 -11.24 13.45
CA THR A 111 10.56 -11.53 14.79
C THR A 111 10.37 -13.00 15.17
N ILE A 112 9.25 -13.62 14.77
CA ILE A 112 8.99 -15.04 14.94
C ILE A 112 9.99 -15.89 14.16
N ASP A 113 10.18 -15.60 12.86
CA ASP A 113 11.18 -16.25 12.03
C ASP A 113 11.68 -15.28 10.95
N LYS A 114 13.00 -15.12 10.85
CA LYS A 114 13.64 -14.28 9.82
C LYS A 114 13.35 -14.75 8.40
N LYS A 115 12.98 -16.01 8.19
CA LYS A 115 12.52 -16.51 6.87
C LYS A 115 11.30 -15.76 6.36
N ASN A 116 10.52 -15.13 7.24
CA ASN A 116 9.37 -14.30 6.87
C ASN A 116 9.75 -12.93 6.31
N MET A 117 11.03 -12.63 6.11
CA MET A 117 11.45 -11.41 5.42
C MET A 117 10.89 -11.32 3.99
N ASP A 118 10.61 -12.46 3.35
CA ASP A 118 9.96 -12.54 2.05
C ASP A 118 8.52 -12.00 2.04
N LEU A 119 7.87 -11.91 3.20
CA LEU A 119 6.53 -11.32 3.35
C LEU A 119 6.56 -9.79 3.37
N SER A 120 7.73 -9.16 3.31
CA SER A 120 7.83 -7.69 3.31
C SER A 120 7.16 -7.05 2.10
N GLN A 121 7.10 -7.75 0.96
CA GLN A 121 6.39 -7.27 -0.22
C GLN A 121 4.90 -7.03 0.08
N LEU A 122 4.26 -7.90 0.86
CA LEU A 122 2.86 -7.72 1.28
C LEU A 122 2.71 -6.52 2.22
N ALA A 123 3.68 -6.31 3.12
CA ALA A 123 3.67 -5.14 4.00
C ALA A 123 3.86 -3.82 3.21
N VAL A 124 4.67 -3.83 2.16
CA VAL A 124 4.83 -2.69 1.24
C VAL A 124 3.53 -2.43 0.46
N VAL A 125 2.84 -3.48 -0.01
CA VAL A 125 1.51 -3.37 -0.65
C VAL A 125 0.50 -2.74 0.31
N GLY A 126 0.39 -3.25 1.54
CA GLY A 126 -0.49 -2.68 2.57
C GLY A 126 -0.20 -1.20 2.85
N ALA A 127 1.07 -0.83 3.04
CA ALA A 127 1.47 0.56 3.22
C ALA A 127 1.17 1.46 2.01
N CYS A 128 1.22 0.93 0.78
CA CYS A 128 0.83 1.66 -0.42
C CYS A 128 -0.70 1.84 -0.51
N GLY A 129 -1.46 0.81 -0.15
CA GLY A 129 -2.92 0.85 -0.08
C GLY A 129 -3.43 1.86 0.95
N ASP A 130 -2.75 1.95 2.09
CA ASP A 130 -3.02 2.93 3.13
C ASP A 130 -2.39 4.31 2.86
N LEU A 131 -1.89 4.53 1.64
CA LEU A 131 -1.35 5.80 1.13
C LEU A 131 -0.17 6.35 1.95
N GLN A 132 0.59 5.50 2.63
CA GLN A 132 1.66 5.95 3.54
C GLN A 132 2.88 6.53 2.82
N ASP A 133 3.04 6.25 1.52
CA ASP A 133 4.08 6.85 0.67
C ASP A 133 3.76 8.32 0.28
N ARG A 134 2.54 8.80 0.55
CA ARG A 134 2.00 10.08 0.05
C ARG A 134 2.64 11.31 0.66
N LYS A 135 3.02 11.27 1.93
CA LYS A 135 3.52 12.45 2.67
C LYS A 135 4.87 12.93 2.13
N TYR A 136 5.78 11.99 1.84
CA TYR A 136 7.15 12.28 1.41
C TYR A 136 7.46 11.85 -0.02
N ASN A 137 6.46 11.39 -0.78
CA ASN A 137 6.60 10.76 -2.09
C ASN A 137 7.50 9.52 -2.08
N LYS A 138 7.56 8.86 -0.92
CA LYS A 138 8.29 7.63 -0.63
C LYS A 138 7.87 7.08 0.73
N LEU A 139 8.08 5.79 0.96
CA LEU A 139 7.92 5.16 2.27
C LEU A 139 9.00 5.66 3.23
N SER A 140 8.61 5.91 4.48
CA SER A 140 9.47 6.52 5.50
C SER A 140 9.25 5.85 6.86
N GLY A 141 10.04 6.19 7.87
CA GLY A 141 9.94 5.55 9.18
C GLY A 141 10.21 4.05 9.06
N LEU A 142 9.45 3.25 9.80
CA LEU A 142 9.61 1.79 9.80
C LEU A 142 9.25 1.16 8.45
N ASN A 143 8.39 1.76 7.63
CA ASN A 143 8.14 1.28 6.28
C ASN A 143 9.41 1.26 5.42
N ARG A 144 10.36 2.19 5.66
CA ARG A 144 11.66 2.15 4.97
C ARG A 144 12.43 0.89 5.36
N ASN A 145 12.47 0.56 6.65
CA ASN A 145 13.18 -0.63 7.12
C ASN A 145 12.56 -1.92 6.53
N ILE A 146 11.23 -1.98 6.42
CA ILE A 146 10.51 -3.11 5.81
C ILE A 146 10.84 -3.22 4.32
N LEU A 147 10.88 -2.10 3.60
CA LEU A 147 11.32 -2.06 2.21
C LEU A 147 12.77 -2.54 2.07
N ASP A 148 13.68 -2.07 2.94
CA ASP A 148 15.09 -2.49 2.94
C ASP A 148 15.23 -4.01 3.18
N ASP A 149 14.42 -4.59 4.07
CA ASP A 149 14.35 -6.05 4.25
C ASP A 149 13.95 -6.73 2.93
N GLY A 150 12.93 -6.22 2.25
CA GLY A 150 12.44 -6.77 0.98
C GLY A 150 13.40 -6.65 -0.18
N GLU A 151 14.10 -5.53 -0.31
CA GLU A 151 15.18 -5.36 -1.29
C GLU A 151 16.32 -6.33 -1.01
N SER A 152 16.63 -6.60 0.27
CA SER A 152 17.71 -7.51 0.65
C SER A 152 17.46 -8.98 0.30
N VAL A 153 16.19 -9.40 0.26
CA VAL A 153 15.77 -10.76 -0.15
C VAL A 153 15.22 -10.83 -1.58
N GLY A 154 15.22 -9.70 -2.30
CA GLY A 154 14.86 -9.63 -3.72
C GLY A 154 13.38 -9.84 -4.01
N VAL A 155 12.48 -9.47 -3.10
CA VAL A 155 11.01 -9.57 -3.33
C VAL A 155 10.38 -8.26 -3.78
N VAL A 156 11.01 -7.12 -3.49
CA VAL A 156 10.52 -5.79 -3.87
C VAL A 156 11.68 -4.86 -4.19
N LYS A 157 11.44 -3.85 -5.02
CA LYS A 157 12.42 -2.84 -5.39
C LYS A 157 11.82 -1.46 -5.50
N ALA A 158 12.49 -0.47 -4.92
CA ALA A 158 12.11 0.93 -5.09
C ALA A 158 12.71 1.54 -6.37
N LYS A 159 11.91 2.33 -7.09
CA LYS A 159 12.34 3.06 -8.29
C LYS A 159 11.72 4.44 -8.33
N ILE A 160 12.43 5.41 -8.89
CA ILE A 160 11.86 6.74 -9.14
C ILE A 160 11.11 6.76 -10.47
N ASP A 161 9.80 7.00 -10.42
CA ASP A 161 8.94 7.14 -11.59
C ASP A 161 7.70 8.01 -11.27
N ILE A 162 6.76 8.11 -12.21
CA ILE A 162 5.46 8.74 -12.01
C ILE A 162 4.64 7.98 -10.94
N ARG A 163 3.97 8.70 -10.04
CA ARG A 163 3.27 8.09 -8.89
C ARG A 163 1.78 7.78 -9.10
N TYR A 164 1.25 8.07 -10.29
CA TYR A 164 -0.16 7.82 -10.64
C TYR A 164 -0.44 6.34 -10.85
N PHE A 165 -1.61 5.89 -10.38
CA PHE A 165 -2.10 4.52 -10.53
C PHE A 165 -2.27 4.12 -12.01
N GLY A 166 -2.04 2.84 -12.33
CA GLY A 166 -2.25 2.30 -13.68
C GLY A 166 -1.03 2.33 -14.58
N ARG A 167 0.18 2.25 -14.03
CA ARG A 167 1.43 2.17 -14.78
C ARG A 167 1.55 0.87 -15.59
N GLU A 168 1.18 -0.25 -14.96
CA GLU A 168 1.31 -1.59 -15.50
C GLU A 168 0.14 -1.89 -16.46
N THR A 169 -1.10 -1.66 -16.01
CA THR A 169 -2.29 -2.23 -16.68
C THR A 169 -3.20 -1.24 -17.38
N ARG A 170 -3.02 0.07 -17.17
CA ARG A 170 -3.90 1.09 -17.77
C ARG A 170 -3.26 1.72 -19.00
N PRO A 171 -4.02 1.91 -20.08
CA PRO A 171 -3.60 2.76 -21.19
C PRO A 171 -3.11 4.12 -20.67
N VAL A 172 -2.03 4.66 -21.25
CA VAL A 172 -1.40 5.89 -20.74
C VAL A 172 -2.41 7.04 -20.57
N TYR A 173 -3.37 7.18 -21.48
CA TYR A 173 -4.38 8.23 -21.38
C TYR A 173 -5.33 8.05 -20.18
N LYS A 174 -5.59 6.80 -19.75
CA LYS A 174 -6.37 6.49 -18.54
C LYS A 174 -5.59 6.78 -17.26
N LEU A 175 -4.29 6.45 -17.22
CA LEU A 175 -3.40 6.86 -16.13
C LEU A 175 -3.46 8.39 -15.92
N LEU A 176 -3.42 9.17 -17.00
CA LEU A 176 -3.56 10.63 -16.91
C LEU A 176 -4.97 11.08 -16.54
N GLN A 177 -6.01 10.45 -17.08
CA GLN A 177 -7.40 10.79 -16.79
C GLN A 177 -7.72 10.60 -15.31
N TYR A 178 -7.25 9.52 -14.69
CA TYR A 178 -7.52 9.18 -13.29
C TYR A 178 -6.47 9.72 -12.32
N ALA A 179 -5.50 10.51 -12.78
CA ALA A 179 -4.53 11.19 -11.94
C ALA A 179 -5.24 12.08 -10.89
N SER A 180 -5.10 11.73 -9.61
CA SER A 180 -5.81 12.38 -8.50
C SER A 180 -4.90 13.01 -7.46
N ASP A 181 -3.63 12.60 -7.38
CA ASP A 181 -2.65 13.18 -6.46
C ASP A 181 -1.28 13.42 -7.12
N PRO A 182 -1.01 14.64 -7.63
CA PRO A 182 -1.96 15.75 -7.78
C PRO A 182 -2.86 15.58 -9.01
N VAL A 183 -4.07 16.13 -8.94
CA VAL A 183 -4.95 16.34 -10.11
C VAL A 183 -4.20 17.19 -11.15
N ILE A 184 -4.09 16.70 -12.38
CA ILE A 184 -3.43 17.40 -13.49
C ILE A 184 -4.39 18.43 -14.08
N PRO A 185 -4.08 19.74 -13.99
CA PRO A 185 -4.98 20.80 -14.45
C PRO A 185 -5.34 20.66 -15.93
N GLY A 186 -6.63 20.53 -16.23
CA GLY A 186 -7.13 20.43 -17.60
C GLY A 186 -7.02 19.05 -18.24
N LEU A 187 -6.40 18.06 -17.58
CA LEU A 187 -6.32 16.67 -18.07
C LEU A 187 -7.13 15.70 -17.22
N SER A 188 -6.95 15.73 -15.89
CA SER A 188 -7.66 14.82 -14.98
C SER A 188 -9.18 14.93 -15.15
N GLY A 189 -9.84 13.77 -15.23
CA GLY A 189 -11.27 13.63 -15.49
C GLY A 189 -11.67 13.84 -16.96
N ARG A 190 -10.75 14.20 -17.86
CA ARG A 190 -11.05 14.56 -19.26
C ARG A 190 -10.32 13.65 -20.24
N GLU A 191 -11.00 12.57 -20.66
CA GLU A 191 -10.44 11.57 -21.58
C GLU A 191 -9.91 12.19 -22.87
N SER A 192 -10.73 12.96 -23.58
CA SER A 192 -10.34 13.60 -24.86
C SER A 192 -9.13 14.52 -24.70
N ALA A 193 -9.05 15.25 -23.58
CA ALA A 193 -7.90 16.12 -23.30
C ALA A 193 -6.61 15.33 -23.06
N CYS A 194 -6.69 14.18 -22.38
CA CYS A 194 -5.54 13.29 -22.19
C CYS A 194 -5.04 12.69 -23.52
N ILE A 195 -5.98 12.29 -24.39
CA ILE A 195 -5.66 11.77 -25.72
C ILE A 195 -4.99 12.85 -26.57
N SER A 196 -5.58 14.05 -26.65
CA SER A 196 -5.00 15.18 -27.39
C SER A 196 -3.63 15.57 -26.84
N PHE A 197 -3.47 15.61 -25.51
CA PHE A 197 -2.19 15.89 -24.87
C PHE A 197 -1.11 14.89 -25.30
N LEU A 198 -1.40 13.59 -25.33
CA LEU A 198 -0.43 12.59 -25.76
C LEU A 198 -0.10 12.71 -27.25
N GLN A 199 -1.09 12.99 -28.10
CA GLN A 199 -0.91 13.19 -29.54
C GLN A 199 -0.05 14.42 -29.85
N GLU A 200 -0.33 15.56 -29.22
CA GLU A 200 0.41 16.83 -29.38
C GLU A 200 1.90 16.68 -29.04
N HIS A 201 2.23 15.78 -28.11
CA HIS A 201 3.60 15.50 -27.68
C HIS A 201 4.22 14.27 -28.37
N GLY A 202 3.58 13.75 -29.42
CA GLY A 202 4.13 12.67 -30.25
C GLY A 202 4.17 11.30 -29.56
N ILE A 203 3.34 11.06 -28.54
CA ILE A 203 3.29 9.77 -27.84
C ILE A 203 2.34 8.82 -28.59
N LYS A 204 2.89 7.76 -29.18
CA LYS A 204 2.11 6.69 -29.80
C LYS A 204 1.36 5.93 -28.70
N MET A 205 0.02 5.94 -28.73
CA MET A 205 -0.81 5.31 -27.68
C MET A 205 -1.13 3.84 -27.93
N LYS A 206 -0.85 3.33 -29.14
CA LYS A 206 -1.12 1.93 -29.50
C LYS A 206 0.09 1.28 -30.12
N ASP A 207 0.22 -0.03 -29.95
CA ASP A 207 1.07 -0.86 -30.79
C ASP A 207 0.25 -1.98 -31.42
N GLY A 208 0.08 -1.91 -32.75
CA GLY A 208 -0.98 -2.65 -33.44
C GLY A 208 -2.35 -2.30 -32.86
N ASP A 209 -3.08 -3.32 -32.41
CA ASP A 209 -4.40 -3.18 -31.80
C ASP A 209 -4.35 -2.91 -30.28
N ASN A 210 -3.20 -3.14 -29.65
CA ASN A 210 -3.04 -3.04 -28.21
C ASN A 210 -2.81 -1.58 -27.78
N TRP A 211 -3.47 -1.16 -26.71
CA TRP A 211 -3.18 0.12 -26.07
C TRP A 211 -1.89 0.00 -25.25
N ARG A 212 -1.00 0.96 -25.41
CA ARG A 212 0.24 1.03 -24.62
C ARG A 212 -0.07 1.54 -23.21
N CYS A 213 0.52 0.89 -22.22
CA CYS A 213 0.58 1.28 -20.82
C CYS A 213 1.82 2.16 -20.56
N TRP A 214 1.98 2.62 -19.32
CA TRP A 214 3.17 3.41 -18.95
C TRP A 214 4.46 2.59 -19.09
N VAL A 215 4.40 1.31 -18.74
CA VAL A 215 5.54 0.40 -18.82
C VAL A 215 6.05 0.22 -20.25
N ASP A 216 5.16 0.25 -21.24
CA ASP A 216 5.53 0.17 -22.67
C ASP A 216 6.23 1.44 -23.21
N LEU A 217 6.21 2.54 -22.46
CA LEU A 217 6.86 3.77 -22.89
C LEU A 217 8.37 3.70 -22.67
N SER A 218 9.13 4.11 -23.69
CA SER A 218 10.57 4.30 -23.57
C SER A 218 10.90 5.41 -22.55
N LYS A 219 12.12 5.40 -22.01
CA LYS A 219 12.61 6.46 -21.09
C LYS A 219 12.47 7.86 -21.69
N ALA A 220 12.65 8.01 -23.01
CA ALA A 220 12.49 9.28 -23.71
C ALA A 220 11.03 9.74 -23.73
N GLU A 221 10.10 8.85 -24.07
CA GLU A 221 8.65 9.12 -24.05
C GLU A 221 8.16 9.47 -22.64
N ARG A 222 8.54 8.69 -21.62
CA ARG A 222 8.20 8.98 -20.21
C ARG A 222 8.68 10.37 -19.80
N ARG A 223 9.91 10.75 -20.18
CA ARG A 223 10.48 12.07 -19.91
C ARG A 223 9.68 13.19 -20.59
N VAL A 224 9.24 12.98 -21.84
CA VAL A 224 8.40 13.95 -22.57
C VAL A 224 7.07 14.15 -21.85
N VAL A 225 6.38 13.06 -21.47
CA VAL A 225 5.10 13.13 -20.75
C VAL A 225 5.26 13.88 -19.43
N ILE A 226 6.20 13.47 -18.57
CA ILE A 226 6.44 14.08 -17.26
C ILE A 226 6.79 15.56 -17.38
N SER A 227 7.68 15.93 -18.32
CA SER A 227 8.12 17.31 -18.48
C SER A 227 6.98 18.23 -18.91
N ASN A 228 6.06 17.75 -19.75
CA ASN A 228 4.92 18.54 -20.21
C ASN A 228 3.80 18.59 -19.18
N ILE A 229 3.58 17.53 -18.38
CA ILE A 229 2.70 17.62 -17.19
C ILE A 229 3.24 18.68 -16.23
N ALA A 230 4.54 18.69 -15.95
CA ALA A 230 5.15 19.71 -15.10
C ALA A 230 4.91 21.14 -15.63
N ARG A 231 5.01 21.35 -16.95
CA ARG A 231 4.68 22.63 -17.61
C ARG A 231 3.21 23.00 -17.46
N VAL A 232 2.29 22.04 -17.55
CA VAL A 232 0.85 22.26 -17.30
C VAL A 232 0.65 22.80 -15.89
N PHE A 233 1.24 22.18 -14.86
CA PHE A 233 1.16 22.69 -13.49
C PHE A 233 1.72 24.12 -13.35
N LEU A 234 2.93 24.36 -13.85
CA LEU A 234 3.58 25.67 -13.73
C LEU A 234 2.80 26.77 -14.46
N SER A 235 2.28 26.49 -15.66
CA SER A 235 1.49 27.45 -16.45
C SER A 235 0.15 27.81 -15.78
N LYS A 236 -0.37 26.94 -14.92
CA LYS A 236 -1.58 27.17 -14.14
C LYS A 236 -1.30 27.74 -12.74
N GLY A 237 -0.07 28.16 -12.47
CA GLY A 237 0.32 28.81 -11.22
C GLY A 237 0.58 27.87 -10.05
N PHE A 238 0.64 26.55 -10.28
CA PHE A 238 0.99 25.60 -9.23
C PHE A 238 2.49 25.66 -8.94
N GLY A 239 2.83 25.70 -7.65
CA GLY A 239 4.21 25.76 -7.20
C GLY A 239 4.99 24.45 -7.38
N TYR A 240 6.31 24.56 -7.30
CA TYR A 240 7.24 23.42 -7.39
C TYR A 240 6.95 22.28 -6.41
N LYS A 241 6.41 22.58 -5.21
CA LYS A 241 5.99 21.56 -4.24
C LYS A 241 4.94 20.60 -4.80
N THR A 242 3.98 21.10 -5.58
CA THR A 242 2.95 20.29 -6.23
C THR A 242 3.53 19.46 -7.37
N VAL A 243 4.36 20.09 -8.22
CA VAL A 243 5.04 19.40 -9.34
C VAL A 243 5.90 18.24 -8.84
N LYS A 244 6.60 18.42 -7.72
CA LYS A 244 7.41 17.38 -7.09
C LYS A 244 6.61 16.15 -6.64
N ARG A 245 5.29 16.24 -6.44
CA ARG A 245 4.47 15.10 -6.03
C ARG A 245 4.21 14.11 -7.16
N ILE A 246 4.37 14.54 -8.41
CA ILE A 246 4.15 13.70 -9.60
C ILE A 246 5.17 12.55 -9.66
N ILE A 247 6.41 12.83 -9.24
CA ILE A 247 7.52 11.89 -9.28
C ILE A 247 7.93 11.51 -7.86
N GLY A 248 8.18 10.23 -7.63
CA GLY A 248 8.80 9.74 -6.41
C GLY A 248 8.98 8.24 -6.48
N GLU A 249 9.11 7.60 -5.33
CA GLU A 249 9.31 6.16 -5.29
C GLU A 249 8.01 5.43 -5.65
N ILE A 250 8.16 4.46 -6.54
CA ILE A 250 7.23 3.36 -6.83
C ILE A 250 7.90 2.07 -6.36
N TYR A 251 7.11 1.04 -6.07
CA TYR A 251 7.61 -0.23 -5.54
C TYR A 251 7.14 -1.36 -6.44
N LEU A 252 8.10 -2.08 -7.00
CA LEU A 252 7.88 -3.18 -7.94
C LEU A 252 8.16 -4.50 -7.23
N LEU A 253 7.26 -5.47 -7.35
CA LEU A 253 7.41 -6.82 -6.80
C LEU A 253 8.21 -7.65 -7.81
N GLU A 254 9.49 -7.92 -7.52
CA GLU A 254 10.46 -8.46 -8.48
C GLU A 254 10.19 -9.93 -8.88
N GLN A 255 9.24 -10.60 -8.21
CA GLN A 255 8.83 -11.98 -8.52
C GLN A 255 7.60 -12.05 -9.43
N GLU A 256 6.98 -10.91 -9.72
CA GLU A 256 5.77 -10.82 -10.52
C GLU A 256 6.08 -10.36 -11.95
N GLU A 257 5.18 -10.67 -12.90
CA GLU A 257 5.37 -10.33 -14.31
C GLU A 257 5.04 -8.85 -14.60
N GLU A 258 5.96 -8.11 -15.24
CA GLU A 258 5.73 -6.72 -15.69
C GLU A 258 4.50 -6.66 -16.62
N GLY A 259 3.65 -5.65 -16.41
CA GLY A 259 2.38 -5.51 -17.14
C GLY A 259 1.17 -6.17 -16.46
N THR A 260 1.33 -6.73 -15.25
CA THR A 260 0.22 -7.28 -14.43
C THR A 260 -0.14 -6.35 -13.27
N GLU A 261 -1.35 -6.49 -12.71
CA GLU A 261 -1.79 -5.69 -11.55
C GLU A 261 -0.92 -5.92 -10.31
N VAL A 262 -0.29 -7.09 -10.19
CA VAL A 262 0.47 -7.52 -9.01
C VAL A 262 1.94 -7.08 -9.01
N HIS A 263 2.48 -6.67 -10.17
CA HIS A 263 3.87 -6.24 -10.28
C HIS A 263 4.14 -4.88 -9.61
N ASP A 264 3.15 -3.99 -9.53
CA ASP A 264 3.29 -2.69 -8.88
C ASP A 264 2.48 -2.63 -7.59
N ALA A 265 3.13 -2.30 -6.47
CA ALA A 265 2.49 -2.35 -5.15
C ALA A 265 1.26 -1.44 -5.01
N LYS A 266 1.17 -0.36 -5.80
CA LYS A 266 0.00 0.54 -5.81
C LYS A 266 -1.13 0.02 -6.69
N GLU A 267 -0.85 -0.81 -7.69
CA GLU A 267 -1.89 -1.49 -8.46
C GLU A 267 -2.38 -2.78 -7.79
N TYR A 268 -1.52 -3.42 -7.00
CA TYR A 268 -1.89 -4.60 -6.24
C TYR A 268 -2.80 -4.25 -5.04
N ALA A 269 -2.58 -3.09 -4.43
CA ALA A 269 -3.44 -2.57 -3.36
C ALA A 269 -4.83 -2.13 -3.86
#